data_AF-I4YN41-F1
#
_entry.id   AF-I4YN41-F1
#
_cell.length_a   1.000
_cell.length_b   1.000
_cell.length_c   1.000
_cell.angle_alpha   90.00
_cell.angle_beta   90.00
_cell.angle_gamma   90.00
#
_symmetry.space_group_name_H-M   'P 1'
#
loop_
_entity.id
_entity.type
_entity.pdbx_description
1 polymer ?
#
loop_
_entity_poly.entity_id
_entity_poly.type
_entity_poly.pdbx_seq_one_letter_code
_entity_poly.pdbx_strand_id
1 'polypeptide(L)' 'METDRIEVREAVIRTIAMPSDTNPAGDILGDWLMAQMDLAAGNAAARRARGRCATVAVDSGSRPRPLPPD' A
#
# COMPACT_ATOMS: atom_id res chain seq x y z
N MET A 1 -0.81 -30.18 -6.61
CA MET A 1 -0.26 -28.82 -6.83
C MET A 1 -1.24 -27.89 -6.13
N GLU A 2 -0.95 -27.54 -4.88
CA GLU A 2 -1.84 -26.75 -4.03
C GLU A 2 -1.85 -25.31 -4.55
N THR A 3 -2.96 -24.86 -5.10
CA THR A 3 -3.16 -23.45 -5.45
C THR A 3 -3.42 -22.70 -4.16
N ASP A 4 -2.39 -22.03 -3.64
CA ASP A 4 -2.50 -21.11 -2.52
C ASP A 4 -3.47 -19.99 -2.92
N ARG A 5 -4.74 -20.12 -2.53
CA ARG A 5 -5.76 -19.10 -2.76
C ARG A 5 -5.49 -17.99 -1.78
N ILE A 6 -4.98 -16.87 -2.30
CA ILE A 6 -4.89 -15.64 -1.51
C ILE A 6 -6.32 -15.29 -1.06
N GLU A 7 -6.54 -15.33 0.25
CA GLU A 7 -7.76 -14.83 0.87
C GLU A 7 -7.86 -13.33 0.57
N VAL A 8 -8.80 -12.94 -0.29
CA VAL A 8 -9.01 -11.54 -0.65
C VAL A 8 -9.68 -10.86 0.54
N ARG A 9 -8.92 -10.03 1.25
CA ARG A 9 -9.44 -9.15 2.30
C ARG A 9 -9.97 -7.86 1.69
N GLU A 10 -10.93 -7.23 2.37
CA GLU A 10 -11.49 -5.95 1.94
C GLU A 10 -10.40 -4.86 1.93
N ALA A 11 -10.32 -4.10 0.84
CA ALA A 11 -9.37 -3.00 0.72
C ALA A 11 -9.78 -1.84 1.63
N VAL A 12 -8.83 -1.30 2.39
CA VAL A 12 -9.07 -0.15 3.28
C VAL A 12 -9.19 1.15 2.47
N ILE A 13 -8.40 1.28 1.40
CA ILE A 13 -8.46 2.39 0.44
C ILE A 13 -8.35 1.85 -0.99
N ARG A 14 -8.86 2.63 -1.95
CA ARG A 14 -8.65 2.43 -3.39
C ARG A 14 -8.33 3.78 -4.02
N THR A 15 -7.25 3.84 -4.78
CA THR A 15 -6.83 5.03 -5.53
C THR A 15 -6.41 4.64 -6.93
N ILE A 16 -6.28 5.62 -7.81
CA ILE A 16 -5.74 5.46 -9.16
C ILE A 16 -4.34 6.08 -9.15
N ALA A 17 -3.35 5.37 -9.69
CA ALA A 17 -2.04 5.95 -9.93
C ALA A 17 -2.08 6.83 -11.18
N MET A 18 -1.39 7.96 -11.13
CA MET A 18 -1.31 8.92 -12.23
C MET A 18 0.11 8.95 -12.81
N PRO A 19 0.31 9.48 -14.03
CA PRO A 19 1.66 9.62 -14.59
C PRO A 19 2.65 10.37 -13.69
N SER A 20 2.17 11.32 -12.89
CA SER A 20 2.97 12.05 -11.90
C SER A 20 3.51 11.19 -10.75
N ASP A 21 2.94 10.01 -10.54
CA ASP A 21 3.30 9.09 -9.47
C ASP A 21 4.39 8.09 -9.90
N THR A 22 4.85 8.21 -11.14
CA THR A 22 5.91 7.37 -11.71
C THR A 22 7.31 7.93 -11.45
N ASN A 23 8.28 7.03 -11.36
CA ASN A 23 9.70 7.35 -11.36
C ASN A 23 10.18 7.56 -12.83
N PRO A 24 11.43 8.00 -13.07
CA PRO A 24 11.95 8.19 -14.43
C PRO A 24 12.00 6.92 -15.31
N ALA A 25 11.94 5.73 -14.72
CA ALA A 25 11.84 4.46 -15.44
C ALA A 25 10.39 4.12 -15.85
N GLY A 26 9.42 4.92 -15.43
CA GLY A 26 8.00 4.73 -15.71
C GLY A 26 7.27 3.86 -14.69
N ASP A 27 7.95 3.27 -13.71
CA ASP A 27 7.30 2.49 -12.65
C ASP A 27 6.75 3.39 -11.56
N ILE A 28 5.76 2.92 -10.81
CA ILE A 28 5.26 3.63 -9.63
C ILE A 28 6.39 3.90 -8.63
N LEU A 29 6.53 5.16 -8.24
CA LEU A 29 7.50 5.62 -7.25
C LEU A 29 7.26 4.92 -5.92
N GLY A 30 8.33 4.44 -5.29
CA GLY A 30 8.23 3.74 -4.00
C GLY A 30 7.60 4.59 -2.92
N ASP A 31 8.00 5.86 -2.81
CA ASP A 31 7.50 6.76 -1.77
C ASP A 31 5.99 7.04 -1.91
N TRP A 32 5.48 7.11 -3.14
CA TRP A 32 4.04 7.21 -3.37
C TRP A 32 3.31 5.98 -2.86
N LEU A 33 3.80 4.78 -3.20
CA LEU A 33 3.20 3.52 -2.72
C LEU A 33 3.24 3.44 -1.19
N MET A 34 4.36 3.80 -0.57
CA MET A 34 4.51 3.83 0.87
C MET A 34 3.54 4.82 1.54
N ALA A 35 3.32 5.99 0.94
CA ALA A 35 2.34 6.96 1.43
C ALA A 35 0.91 6.39 1.39
N GLN A 36 0.54 5.69 0.32
CA GLN A 36 -0.76 5.02 0.23
C GLN A 36 -0.91 3.89 1.27
N MET A 37 0.15 3.12 1.51
CA MET A 37 0.17 2.10 2.56
C MET A 37 0.00 2.71 3.97
N ASP A 38 0.67 3.82 4.25
CA ASP A 38 0.56 4.52 5.55
C ASP A 38 -0.86 5.07 5.77
N LEU A 39 -1.47 5.66 4.74
CA LEU A 39 -2.88 6.11 4.79
C LEU A 39 -3.85 4.95 5.08
N ALA A 40 -3.65 3.80 4.42
CA ALA A 40 -4.46 2.61 4.65
C ALA A 40 -4.28 2.08 6.08
N ALA A 41 -3.03 1.96 6.54
CA ALA A 41 -2.70 1.47 7.88
C ALA A 41 -3.27 2.39 8.98
N GLY A 42 -3.10 3.71 8.82
CA GLY A 42 -3.63 4.70 9.75
C GLY A 42 -5.16 4.66 9.84
N ASN A 43 -5.85 4.49 8.70
CA ASN A 43 -7.31 4.34 8.67
C ASN A 43 -7.76 3.08 9.42
N ALA A 44 -7.13 1.93 9.15
CA ALA A 44 -7.44 0.67 9.83
C ALA A 44 -7.15 0.75 11.34
N ALA A 45 -6.01 1.31 11.73
CA ALA A 45 -5.62 1.48 13.13
C ALA A 45 -6.59 2.39 13.89
N ALA A 46 -6.96 3.54 13.30
CA ALA A 46 -7.90 4.47 13.92
C ALA A 46 -9.29 3.84 14.14
N ARG A 47 -9.79 3.06 13.17
CA ARG A 47 -11.05 2.29 13.33
C ARG A 47 -10.96 1.30 14.48
N ARG A 48 -9.85 0.57 14.58
CA ARG A 48 -9.64 -0.44 15.62
C ARG A 48 -9.43 0.18 17.01
N ALA A 49 -8.76 1.31 17.10
CA ALA A 49 -8.43 1.99 18.35
C ALA A 49 -9.55 2.94 18.83
N ARG A 50 -10.48 3.32 17.95
CA ARG A 50 -11.51 4.35 18.21
C ARG A 50 -10.90 5.67 18.66
N GLY A 51 -9.77 6.04 18.06
CA GLY A 51 -8.98 7.19 18.46
C GLY A 51 -7.76 7.41 17.58
N ARG A 52 -6.95 8.40 17.95
CA ARG A 52 -5.73 8.75 17.20
C ARG A 52 -4.68 7.64 17.32
N CYS A 53 -4.04 7.33 16.21
CA CYS A 53 -2.91 6.40 16.11
C CYS A 53 -1.75 7.10 15.40
N ALA A 54 -0.54 6.57 15.59
CA ALA A 54 0.66 7.01 14.87
C ALA A 54 1.44 5.79 14.39
N THR A 55 2.06 5.91 13.21
CA THR A 55 2.97 4.90 12.68
C THR A 55 4.28 4.97 13.45
N VAL A 56 4.64 3.88 14.13
CA VAL A 56 5.86 3.80 14.97
C VAL A 56 7.01 3.07 14.28
N ALA A 57 6.67 2.17 13.36
CA ALA A 57 7.62 1.38 12.58
C ALA A 57 6.92 0.87 11.32
N VAL A 58 7.73 0.64 10.29
CA VAL A 58 7.33 -0.01 9.06
C VAL A 58 8.35 -1.12 8.81
N ASP A 59 7.87 -2.33 8.54
CA ASP A 59 8.73 -3.43 8.15
C ASP A 59 8.88 -3.47 6.62
N SER A 60 10.11 -3.60 6.14
CA SER A 60 10.49 -3.46 4.73
C SER A 60 10.28 -4.73 3.93
N GLY A 61 9.14 -5.41 4.13
CA GLY A 61 8.81 -6.67 3.45
C GLY A 61 9.12 -6.63 1.94
N SER A 62 9.37 -7.79 1.34
CA SER A 62 9.86 -7.84 -0.05
C SER A 62 8.95 -7.06 -0.99
N ARG A 63 9.49 -6.00 -1.62
CA ARG A 63 8.76 -5.29 -2.66
C ARG A 63 8.55 -6.28 -3.82
N PRO A 64 7.30 -6.51 -4.28
CA PRO A 64 7.09 -7.24 -5.52
C PRO A 64 7.77 -6.51 -6.68
N ARG A 65 7.95 -7.20 -7.81
CA ARG A 65 8.47 -6.64 -9.07
C ARG A 65 7.97 -5.20 -9.31
N PRO A 66 8.78 -4.32 -9.92
CA PRO A 66 8.36 -2.96 -10.27
C PRO A 66 6.92 -2.92 -10.80
N LEU A 67 6.14 -2.01 -10.22
CA LEU A 67 4.73 -1.87 -10.51
C LEU A 67 4.60 -0.94 -11.72
N PRO A 68 4.10 -1.43 -12.85
CA PRO A 68 3.76 -0.55 -13.95
C PRO A 68 2.62 0.39 -13.54
N PRO A 69 2.52 1.57 -14.16
CA PRO A 69 1.35 2.42 -14.02
C PRO A 69 0.18 1.71 -14.71
N ASP A 70 -0.98 1.71 -14.05
CA ASP A 70 -2.23 1.10 -14.54
C ASP A 70 -2.74 1.76 -15.84
#